data_AF-A0A927GBU0-F1
#
_entry.id   AF-A0A927GBU0-F1
#
_cell.length_a   1.000
_cell.length_b   1.000
_cell.length_c   1.000
_cell.angle_alpha   90.00
_cell.angle_beta   90.00
_cell.angle_gamma   90.00
#
_symmetry.space_group_name_H-M   'P 1'
#
loop_
_entity.id
_entity.type
_entity.pdbx_description
1 polymer ?
#
loop_
_entity_poly.entity_id
_entity_poly.type
_entity_poly.pdbx_seq_one_letter_code
_entity_poly.pdbx_strand_id
1 'polypeptide(L)'
;MLQKFLHYGRNFYVATGLGLLAWMTFFDANDLPTQIRNWWKVHELDRDARFYQERIKTIQTERQEILGNDQLREKFAREKYLMKRPEEDVFVIVDEKNEPLEK
;
A
#
# COMPACT_ATOMS: atom_id res chain seq x y z
N MET A 1 -13.44 -23.79 -41.93
CA MET A 1 -13.40 -22.51 -41.17
C MET A 1 -12.03 -21.84 -41.30
N LEU A 2 -10.92 -22.55 -41.04
CA LEU A 2 -9.55 -22.01 -41.12
C LEU A 2 -9.10 -21.61 -42.55
N GLN A 3 -9.53 -22.38 -43.57
CA GLN A 3 -9.19 -22.15 -44.99
C GLN A 3 -9.74 -20.80 -45.54
N LYS A 4 -10.88 -20.32 -45.02
CA LYS A 4 -11.47 -19.03 -45.45
C LYS A 4 -10.70 -17.84 -44.85
N PHE A 5 -10.19 -17.99 -43.62
CA PHE A 5 -9.32 -17.00 -42.99
C PHE A 5 -8.00 -16.83 -43.76
N LEU A 6 -7.43 -17.94 -44.25
CA LEU A 6 -6.21 -17.91 -45.06
C LEU A 6 -6.40 -17.20 -46.41
N HIS A 7 -7.60 -17.27 -47.00
CA HIS A 7 -7.91 -16.57 -48.26
C HIS A 7 -8.04 -15.05 -48.07
N TYR A 8 -8.59 -14.59 -46.95
CA TYR A 8 -8.66 -13.16 -46.61
C TYR A 8 -7.27 -12.55 -46.33
N GLY A 9 -6.34 -13.34 -45.79
CA GLY A 9 -4.94 -12.94 -45.59
C GLY A 9 -4.11 -12.82 -46.86
N ARG A 10 -4.62 -13.24 -48.03
CA ARG A 10 -3.92 -13.11 -49.32
C ARG A 10 -4.12 -11.74 -49.99
N ASN A 11 -5.02 -10.92 -49.46
CA ASN A 11 -5.21 -9.56 -49.97
C ASN A 11 -4.16 -8.64 -49.33
N PHE A 12 -3.29 -8.07 -50.17
CA PHE A 12 -2.16 -7.23 -49.73
C PHE A 12 -2.61 -6.14 -48.74
N TYR A 13 -3.73 -5.46 -49.02
CA TYR A 13 -4.26 -4.41 -48.15
C TYR A 13 -4.69 -4.92 -46.76
N VAL A 14 -5.24 -6.13 -46.66
CA VAL A 14 -5.65 -6.74 -45.40
C VAL A 14 -4.43 -7.18 -44.60
N ALA A 15 -3.44 -7.81 -45.26
CA ALA A 15 -2.20 -8.23 -44.63
C ALA A 15 -1.40 -7.04 -44.10
N THR A 16 -1.24 -5.97 -44.90
CA THR A 16 -0.56 -4.75 -44.48
C THR A 16 -1.32 -4.02 -43.39
N GLY A 17 -2.65 -3.95 -43.47
CA GLY A 17 -3.48 -3.34 -42.43
C GLY A 17 -3.39 -4.07 -41.09
N LEU A 18 -3.45 -5.40 -41.09
CA LEU A 18 -3.27 -6.21 -39.89
C LEU A 18 -1.85 -6.11 -39.32
N GLY A 19 -0.84 -6.06 -40.19
CA GLY A 19 0.55 -5.83 -39.78
C GLY A 19 0.74 -4.46 -39.12
N LEU A 20 0.12 -3.42 -39.67
CA LEU A 20 0.16 -2.07 -39.10
C LEU A 20 -0.61 -1.98 -37.78
N LEU A 21 -1.77 -2.62 -37.68
CA LEU A 21 -2.52 -2.69 -36.41
C LEU A 21 -1.75 -3.44 -35.34
N ALA A 22 -1.14 -4.57 -35.69
CA ALA A 22 -0.26 -5.30 -34.77
C ALA A 22 0.94 -4.43 -34.35
N TRP A 23 1.55 -3.70 -35.29
CA TRP A 23 2.65 -2.78 -35.00
C TRP A 23 2.24 -1.68 -34.01
N MET A 24 1.10 -1.01 -34.26
CA MET A 24 0.56 0.02 -33.37
C MET A 24 0.20 -0.51 -31.98
N THR A 25 -0.13 -1.80 -31.87
CA THR A 25 -0.55 -2.41 -30.60
C THR A 25 0.63 -2.81 -29.72
N PHE A 26 1.76 -3.21 -30.32
CA PHE A 26 2.88 -3.84 -29.60
C PHE A 26 4.20 -3.06 -29.65
N PHE A 27 4.47 -2.32 -30.73
CA PHE A 27 5.77 -1.66 -30.94
C PHE A 27 5.69 -0.13 -30.82
N ASP A 28 4.49 0.45 -30.91
CA ASP A 28 4.28 1.89 -30.73
C ASP A 28 4.30 2.28 -29.23
N ALA A 29 4.59 3.55 -28.94
CA ALA A 29 4.81 4.06 -27.58
C ALA A 29 3.57 3.97 -26.65
N ASN A 30 2.39 3.71 -27.22
CA ASN A 30 1.15 3.44 -26.49
C ASN A 30 0.79 1.95 -26.47
N ASP A 31 1.79 1.10 -26.27
CA ASP A 31 1.62 -0.34 -26.26
C ASP A 31 0.62 -0.79 -25.17
N LEU A 32 -0.23 -1.77 -25.51
CA LEU A 32 -1.24 -2.30 -24.60
C LEU A 32 -0.67 -2.79 -23.25
N PRO A 33 0.49 -3.49 -23.20
CA PRO A 33 1.10 -3.91 -21.94
C PRO A 33 1.40 -2.73 -21.01
N THR A 34 1.95 -1.64 -21.53
CA THR A 34 2.24 -0.43 -20.75
C THR A 34 0.95 0.20 -20.21
N GLN A 35 -0.13 0.27 -21.00
CA GLN A 35 -1.40 0.79 -20.50
C GLN A 35 -1.99 -0.06 -19.38
N ILE A 36 -1.95 -1.39 -19.49
CA ILE A 36 -2.43 -2.28 -18.43
C ILE A 36 -1.59 -2.10 -17.16
N ARG A 37 -0.26 -2.06 -17.28
CA ARG A 37 0.64 -1.80 -16.14
C ARG A 37 0.34 -0.47 -15.47
N ASN A 38 0.12 0.58 -16.25
CA ASN A 38 -0.21 1.90 -15.74
C ASN A 38 -1.57 1.91 -15.03
N TRP A 39 -2.58 1.22 -15.56
CA TRP A 39 -3.88 1.06 -14.90
C TRP A 39 -3.74 0.40 -13.53
N TRP A 40 -2.93 -0.66 -13.44
CA TRP A 40 -2.66 -1.35 -12.16
C TRP A 40 -1.91 -0.44 -11.21
N LYS A 41 -0.93 0.31 -11.71
CA LYS A 41 -0.14 1.23 -10.89
C LYS A 41 -0.99 2.35 -10.32
N VAL A 42 -1.92 2.90 -11.09
CA VAL A 42 -2.87 3.91 -10.60
C VAL A 42 -3.73 3.33 -9.48
N HIS A 43 -4.24 2.11 -9.65
CA HIS A 43 -5.06 1.49 -8.62
C HIS A 43 -4.28 1.18 -7.33
N GLU A 44 -3.03 0.73 -7.45
CA GLU A 44 -2.11 0.54 -6.33
C GLU A 44 -1.88 1.86 -5.59
N LEU A 45 -1.55 2.94 -6.31
CA LEU A 45 -1.30 4.26 -5.72
C LEU A 45 -2.55 4.85 -5.04
N ASP A 46 -3.75 4.65 -5.60
CA ASP A 46 -5.00 5.10 -4.96
C ASP A 46 -5.25 4.34 -3.65
N ARG A 47 -4.99 3.03 -3.63
CA ARG A 47 -5.11 2.22 -2.41
C ARG A 47 -4.11 2.67 -1.35
N ASP A 48 -2.85 2.89 -1.73
CA ASP A 48 -1.82 3.36 -0.81
C ASP A 48 -2.17 4.76 -0.27
N ALA A 49 -2.65 5.66 -1.13
CA ALA A 49 -3.08 6.99 -0.72
C ALA A 49 -4.22 6.92 0.31
N ARG A 50 -5.25 6.09 0.06
CA ARG A 50 -6.35 5.88 1.01
C ARG A 50 -5.85 5.32 2.34
N PHE A 51 -5.00 4.29 2.29
CA PHE A 51 -4.42 3.69 3.48
C PHE A 51 -3.68 4.73 4.32
N TYR A 52 -2.78 5.52 3.73
CA TYR A 52 -2.04 6.52 4.48
C TYR A 52 -2.92 7.64 5.00
N GLN A 53 -3.95 8.06 4.26
CA GLN A 53 -4.92 9.05 4.74
C GLN A 53 -5.68 8.56 5.98
N GLU A 54 -6.10 7.30 6.00
CA GLU A 54 -6.75 6.68 7.15
C GLU A 54 -5.78 6.60 8.34
N ARG A 55 -4.55 6.13 8.11
CA ARG A 55 -3.52 6.06 9.16
C ARG A 55 -3.19 7.42 9.75
N ILE A 56 -3.11 8.47 8.93
CA ILE A 56 -2.90 9.84 9.41
C ILE A 56 -4.04 10.27 10.32
N LYS A 57 -5.30 10.00 9.95
CA LYS A 57 -6.45 10.32 10.80
C LYS A 57 -6.39 9.59 12.14
N THR A 58 -6.12 8.29 12.12
CA THR A 58 -5.97 7.49 13.35
C THR A 58 -4.87 8.04 14.24
N ILE A 59 -3.68 8.30 13.69
CA ILE A 59 -2.53 8.84 14.44
C ILE A 59 -2.84 10.25 14.98
N GLN A 60 -3.57 11.08 14.23
CA GLN A 60 -3.97 12.40 14.72
C GLN A 60 -4.92 12.29 15.93
N THR A 61 -5.88 11.36 15.90
CA THR A 61 -6.77 11.09 17.03
C THR A 61 -5.97 10.55 18.23
N GLU A 62 -5.14 9.53 18.03
CA GLU A 62 -4.27 8.98 19.10
C GLU A 62 -3.37 10.06 19.68
N ARG A 63 -2.79 10.93 18.84
CA ARG A 63 -1.96 12.04 19.29
C ARG A 63 -2.77 13.01 20.15
N GLN A 64 -3.99 13.35 19.77
CA GLN A 64 -4.84 14.23 20.58
C GLN A 64 -5.21 13.59 21.91
N GLU A 65 -5.51 12.30 21.92
CA GLU A 65 -5.78 11.54 23.15
C GLU A 65 -4.56 11.50 24.06
N ILE A 66 -3.36 11.28 23.53
CA ILE A 66 -2.12 11.23 24.32
C ILE A 66 -1.71 12.64 24.77
N LEU A 67 -1.56 13.58 23.83
CA LEU A 67 -0.94 14.89 24.09
C LEU A 67 -1.92 15.97 24.56
N GLY A 68 -3.23 15.75 24.45
CA GLY A 68 -4.25 16.75 24.78
C GLY A 68 -4.46 16.99 26.27
N ASN A 69 -4.04 16.06 27.13
CA ASN A 69 -4.14 16.19 28.59
C ASN A 69 -2.83 15.71 29.25
N ASP A 70 -2.31 16.49 30.20
CA ASP A 70 -1.14 16.15 31.00
C ASP A 70 -1.28 14.77 31.69
N GLN A 71 -2.48 14.42 32.16
CA GLN A 71 -2.77 13.12 32.78
C GLN A 71 -2.67 11.96 31.79
N LEU A 72 -3.14 12.15 30.55
CA LEU A 72 -3.09 11.12 29.51
C LEU A 72 -1.66 10.92 29.01
N ARG A 73 -0.87 12.00 28.91
CA ARG A 73 0.56 11.90 28.62
C ARG A 73 1.31 11.12 29.69
N GLU A 74 1.07 11.42 30.97
CA GLU A 74 1.74 10.72 32.07
C GLU A 74 1.35 9.24 32.07
N LYS A 75 0.07 8.92 31.87
CA LYS A 75 -0.41 7.54 31.74
C LYS A 75 0.30 6.81 30.60
N PHE A 76 0.36 7.41 29.41
CA PHE A 76 1.03 6.81 28.25
C PHE A 76 2.53 6.61 28.49
N ALA A 77 3.22 7.58 29.10
CA ALA A 77 4.65 7.47 29.43
C ALA A 77 4.92 6.35 30.44
N ARG A 78 4.04 6.17 31.43
CA ARG A 78 4.12 5.11 32.44
C ARG A 78 3.81 3.73 31.86
N GLU A 79 2.75 3.58 31.08
CA GLU A 79 2.35 2.27 30.53
C GLU A 79 3.23 1.82 29.37
N LYS A 80 3.59 2.73 28.45
CA LYS A 80 4.33 2.37 27.24
C LYS A 80 5.84 2.32 27.45
N TYR A 81 6.37 3.25 28.24
CA TYR A 81 7.80 3.45 28.39
C TYR A 81 8.29 3.21 29.83
N LEU A 82 7.40 2.80 30.76
CA LEU A 82 7.72 2.53 32.16
C LEU A 82 8.48 3.71 32.82
N MET A 83 8.14 4.93 32.42
CA MET A 83 8.80 6.13 32.94
C MET A 83 8.47 6.33 34.43
N LYS A 84 9.49 6.68 35.22
CA LYS A 84 9.38 6.96 36.65
C LYS A 84 9.76 8.40 36.98
N ARG A 85 9.23 8.94 38.08
CA ARG A 85 9.72 10.20 38.64
C ARG A 85 11.04 9.99 39.39
N PRO A 86 11.88 11.02 39.57
CA PRO A 86 13.18 10.88 40.26
C PRO A 86 13.05 10.35 41.69
N GLU A 87 11.94 10.64 42.37
CA GLU A 87 11.65 10.23 43.75
C GLU A 87 10.74 8.99 43.83
N GLU A 88 10.61 8.25 42.73
CA GLU A 88 9.74 7.07 42.63
C GLU A 88 10.54 5.82 42.25
N ASP A 89 10.27 4.71 42.94
CA ASP A 89 10.80 3.40 42.62
C ASP A 89 9.71 2.52 42.00
N VAL A 90 9.97 2.05 40.78
CA VAL A 90 9.04 1.25 39.98
C VAL A 90 9.60 -0.17 39.88
N PHE A 91 8.79 -1.15 40.25
CA PHE A 91 9.15 -2.58 40.20
C PHE A 91 8.37 -3.27 39.08
N VAL A 92 9.06 -3.96 38.18
CA VAL A 92 8.44 -4.80 37.14
C VAL A 92 8.55 -6.25 37.58
N ILE A 93 7.42 -6.93 37.75
CA ILE A 93 7.40 -8.34 38.16
C ILE A 93 7.55 -9.20 36.91
N VAL A 94 8.61 -10.01 36.89
CA VAL A 94 8.94 -10.90 35.76
C VAL A 94 8.93 -12.37 36.20
N ASP A 95 8.69 -13.26 35.25
CA ASP A 95 8.78 -14.70 35.45
C ASP A 95 10.25 -15.19 35.48
N GLU A 96 10.45 -16.51 35.66
CA GLU A 96 11.78 -17.14 35.67
C GLU A 96 12.56 -16.97 34.34
N LYS A 97 11.88 -16.54 33.27
CA LYS A 97 12.45 -16.28 31.94
C LYS A 97 12.63 -14.79 31.66
N ASN A 98 12.48 -13.92 32.66
CA ASN A 98 12.52 -12.45 32.53
C ASN A 98 11.40 -11.86 31.66
N GLU A 99 10.27 -12.54 31.52
CA GLU A 99 9.09 -12.00 30.82
C GLU A 99 8.13 -11.33 31.82
N PRO A 100 7.59 -10.14 31.51
CA PRO A 100 6.60 -9.47 32.36
C PRO A 100 5.37 -10.36 32.58
N LEU A 101 4.95 -10.52 33.84
CA LEU A 101 3.83 -11.39 34.20
C LEU A 101 2.45 -10.81 33.83
N GLU A 102 2.36 -9.51 33.60
CA GLU A 102 1.15 -8.83 33.10
C GLU A 102 1.36 -8.33 31.66
N LYS A 103 0.34 -8.53 30.81
CA LYS A 103 0.20 -7.96 29.47
C LYS A 103 -1.07 -7.14 29.37
#